data_AF-A0A399R3H2-F1
#
_entry.id   AF-A0A399R3H2-F1
#
_cell.length_a   1.000
_cell.length_b   1.000
_cell.length_c   1.000
_cell.angle_alpha   90.00
_cell.angle_beta   90.00
_cell.angle_gamma   90.00
#
_symmetry.space_group_name_H-M   'P 1'
#
loop_
_entity.id
_entity.type
_entity.pdbx_description
1 polymer ?
#
loop_
_entity_poly.entity_id
_entity_poly.type
_entity_poly.pdbx_seq_one_letter_code
_entity_poly.pdbx_strand_id
1 'polypeptide(L)'
;MFIAFNKPFGVLSQFTDKGTDGSPRKTLSDFIDVPGVYPAGRLDRDSEGLLLLTDDGRLQSRIADPRHKTEKTYLAQVEGLPEPDALEAFRKGLDLKDGLTRPAKVTQVEPPEGLWDRDPPVRYRKTVPDCWLEVGLREGKNRQVRRMTAAIGHPTLRLIRIRIGDWSLNDLAPGTWREVAR
;
A
#
# COMPACT_ATOMS: atom_id res chain seq x y z
N MET A 1 1.04 11.73 19.84
CA MET A 1 1.67 11.90 18.52
C MET A 1 0.91 11.12 17.46
N PHE A 2 0.67 11.71 16.29
CA PHE A 2 0.07 11.01 15.14
C PHE A 2 0.70 11.52 13.84
N ILE A 3 1.30 10.62 13.06
CA ILE A 3 2.09 10.97 11.89
C ILE A 3 1.66 10.18 10.65
N ALA A 4 1.76 10.82 9.50
CA ALA A 4 1.72 10.21 8.19
C ALA A 4 3.14 10.12 7.64
N PHE A 5 3.56 8.92 7.22
CA PHE A 5 4.87 8.64 6.65
C PHE A 5 4.70 8.10 5.22
N ASN A 6 5.47 8.63 4.27
CA ASN A 6 5.57 8.02 2.94
C ASN A 6 6.65 6.94 2.97
N LYS A 7 6.26 5.69 3.24
CA LYS A 7 7.18 4.56 3.37
C LYS A 7 7.84 4.24 2.02
N PRO A 8 9.18 4.29 1.90
CA PRO A 8 9.87 3.85 0.69
C PRO A 8 9.75 2.35 0.45
N PHE A 9 10.01 1.93 -0.79
CA PHE A 9 10.16 0.52 -1.15
C PHE A 9 11.32 -0.12 -0.37
N GLY A 10 11.19 -1.40 -0.02
CA GLY A 10 12.25 -2.14 0.68
C GLY A 10 12.30 -1.93 2.20
N VAL A 11 11.54 -0.98 2.74
CA VAL A 11 11.53 -0.65 4.18
C VAL A 11 10.49 -1.49 4.93
N LEU A 12 10.85 -2.07 6.08
CA LEU A 12 9.93 -2.80 6.95
C LEU A 12 9.02 -1.84 7.74
N SER A 13 7.75 -2.21 7.93
CA SER A 13 6.82 -1.48 8.82
C SER A 13 7.06 -1.82 10.30
N GLN A 14 8.27 -1.60 10.80
CA GLN A 14 8.67 -1.80 12.20
C GLN A 14 9.96 -1.02 12.50
N PHE A 15 10.19 -0.68 13.77
CA PHE A 15 11.40 0.04 14.21
C PHE A 15 12.60 -0.86 14.50
N THR A 16 12.40 -2.17 14.66
CA THR A 16 13.47 -3.12 14.99
C THR A 16 13.49 -4.26 13.98
N ASP A 17 14.65 -4.55 13.39
CA ASP A 17 14.84 -5.77 12.60
C ASP A 17 15.25 -6.91 13.53
N LYS A 18 14.30 -7.79 13.87
CA LYS A 18 14.57 -8.99 14.68
C LYS A 18 14.98 -10.20 13.82
N GLY A 19 15.13 -10.04 12.50
CA GLY A 19 15.26 -11.15 11.57
C GLY A 19 16.53 -11.12 10.73
N THR A 20 17.33 -12.18 10.86
CA THR A 20 18.49 -12.62 10.05
C THR A 20 19.77 -11.79 10.18
N ASP A 21 20.67 -12.27 11.06
CA ASP A 21 22.12 -12.08 10.94
C ASP A 21 22.53 -12.29 9.48
N GLY A 22 23.05 -11.25 8.83
CA GLY A 22 23.63 -11.34 7.48
C GLY A 22 22.98 -10.50 6.37
N SER A 23 21.81 -9.88 6.57
CA SER A 23 21.33 -8.83 5.64
C SER A 23 20.48 -7.77 6.37
N PRO A 24 21.04 -6.60 6.72
CA PRO A 24 20.26 -5.56 7.40
C PRO A 24 19.17 -5.05 6.45
N ARG A 25 17.90 -5.15 6.86
CA ARG A 25 16.79 -4.55 6.13
C ARG A 25 16.53 -3.16 6.71
N LYS A 26 16.23 -2.19 5.82
CA LYS A 26 15.81 -0.86 6.27
C LYS A 26 14.53 -0.96 7.09
N THR A 27 14.47 -0.21 8.18
CA THR A 27 13.35 -0.15 9.13
C THR A 27 12.83 1.29 9.22
N LEU A 28 11.83 1.51 10.06
CA LEU A 28 11.30 2.85 10.30
C LEU A 28 12.29 3.75 11.04
N SER A 29 13.24 3.18 11.80
CA SER A 29 14.25 3.95 12.54
C SER A 29 15.26 4.65 11.62
N ASP A 30 15.36 4.25 10.35
CA ASP A 30 16.19 4.96 9.36
C ASP A 30 15.58 6.29 8.92
N PHE A 31 14.30 6.54 9.22
CA PHE A 31 13.52 7.68 8.69
C PHE A 31 12.77 8.47 9.77
N ILE A 32 12.50 7.86 10.92
CA ILE A 32 11.65 8.42 11.97
C ILE A 32 12.40 8.29 13.29
N ASP A 33 12.75 9.45 13.87
CA ASP A 33 13.42 9.61 15.16
C ASP A 33 12.44 9.84 16.32
N VAL A 34 11.14 9.84 16.03
CA VAL A 34 10.06 10.03 17.00
C VAL A 34 9.91 8.77 17.88
N PRO A 35 10.16 8.85 19.21
CA PRO A 35 10.00 7.71 20.10
C PRO A 35 8.53 7.38 20.37
N GLY A 36 8.25 6.10 20.65
CA GLY A 36 6.95 5.66 21.18
C GLY A 36 5.79 5.59 20.18
N VAL A 37 6.01 5.97 18.90
CA VAL A 37 5.01 5.77 17.85
C VAL A 37 5.12 4.38 17.22
N TYR A 38 3.98 3.81 16.85
CA TYR A 38 3.91 2.49 16.19
C TYR A 38 2.96 2.52 15.00
N PRO A 39 3.17 1.66 13.99
CA PRO A 39 2.28 1.58 12.83
C PRO A 39 0.82 1.28 13.18
N ALA A 40 -0.08 2.15 12.73
CA ALA A 40 -1.52 1.97 12.71
C ALA A 40 -1.93 1.24 11.43
N GLY A 41 -1.66 -0.07 11.42
CA GLY A 41 -1.80 -0.93 10.24
C GLY A 41 -0.51 -1.00 9.42
N ARG A 42 -0.04 -2.23 9.16
CA ARG A 42 1.23 -2.45 8.46
C ARG A 42 1.10 -2.21 6.95
N LEU A 43 2.23 -1.96 6.33
CA LEU A 43 2.41 -1.98 4.88
C LEU A 43 3.54 -2.97 4.55
N ASP A 44 3.36 -3.78 3.51
CA ASP A 44 4.37 -4.78 3.14
C ASP A 44 5.69 -4.11 2.75
N ARG A 45 6.80 -4.83 2.94
CA ARG A 45 8.15 -4.35 2.61
C ARG A 45 8.27 -3.88 1.16
N ASP A 46 7.65 -4.62 0.24
CA ASP A 46 7.66 -4.37 -1.19
C ASP A 46 6.55 -3.41 -1.66
N SER A 47 5.85 -2.77 -0.74
CA SER A 47 4.85 -1.74 -1.02
C SER A 47 5.33 -0.37 -0.52
N GLU A 48 4.77 0.69 -1.09
CA GLU A 48 5.17 2.09 -0.88
C GLU A 48 4.00 2.94 -0.38
N GLY A 49 4.29 4.16 0.06
CA GLY A 49 3.26 5.16 0.34
C GLY A 49 2.83 5.22 1.81
N LEU A 50 1.61 5.68 2.01
CA LEU A 50 1.07 6.10 3.29
C LEU A 50 1.11 4.99 4.35
N LEU A 51 1.90 5.24 5.39
CA LEU A 51 1.92 4.51 6.65
C LEU A 51 1.56 5.50 7.76
N LEU A 52 0.50 5.21 8.50
CA LEU A 52 0.12 5.99 9.67
C LEU A 52 0.82 5.41 10.90
N LEU A 53 1.36 6.26 11.78
CA LEU A 53 1.94 5.85 13.04
C LEU A 53 1.42 6.72 14.18
N THR A 54 1.17 6.12 15.33
CA THR A 54 0.62 6.81 16.50
C THR A 54 1.19 6.22 17.78
N ASP A 55 1.25 7.03 18.83
CA ASP A 55 1.50 6.58 20.22
C ASP A 55 0.21 6.18 20.96
N ASP A 56 -0.95 6.48 20.38
CA ASP A 56 -2.26 6.17 20.94
C ASP A 56 -2.75 4.78 20.49
N GLY A 57 -2.72 3.81 21.41
CA GLY A 57 -3.16 2.43 21.15
C GLY A 57 -4.63 2.29 20.74
N ARG A 58 -5.52 3.19 21.18
CA ARG A 58 -6.94 3.17 20.78
C ARG A 58 -7.08 3.59 19.32
N LEU A 59 -6.39 4.66 18.93
CA LEU A 59 -6.35 5.11 17.54
C LEU A 59 -5.71 4.07 16.63
N GLN A 60 -4.62 3.46 17.08
CA GLN A 60 -3.93 2.37 16.38
C GLN A 60 -4.89 1.22 16.08
N SER A 61 -5.61 0.74 17.10
CA SER A 61 -6.57 -0.35 16.96
C SER A 61 -7.72 0.02 16.02
N ARG A 62 -8.25 1.25 16.15
CA ARG A 62 -9.34 1.75 15.29
C ARG A 62 -8.97 1.78 13.80
N ILE A 63 -7.73 2.12 13.47
CA ILE A 63 -7.26 2.17 12.07
C ILE A 63 -6.91 0.77 11.56
N ALA A 64 -6.29 -0.06 12.42
CA ALA A 64 -5.77 -1.37 12.03
C ALA A 64 -6.84 -2.47 12.00
N ASP A 65 -7.89 -2.38 12.82
CA ASP A 65 -8.91 -3.43 12.93
C ASP A 65 -9.75 -3.52 11.62
N PRO A 66 -9.75 -4.69 10.94
CA PRO A 66 -10.55 -4.93 9.73
C PRO A 66 -12.06 -4.68 9.91
N ARG A 67 -12.58 -4.72 11.15
CA ARG A 67 -14.00 -4.49 11.46
C ARG A 67 -14.45 -3.06 11.20
N HIS A 68 -13.55 -2.08 11.30
CA HIS A 68 -13.89 -0.67 11.04
C HIS A 68 -14.08 -0.35 9.57
N LYS A 69 -13.73 -1.28 8.66
CA LYS A 69 -13.94 -1.15 7.20
C LYS A 69 -13.38 0.13 6.59
N THR A 70 -12.40 0.76 7.24
CA THR A 70 -11.74 1.99 6.75
C THR A 70 -11.18 1.73 5.37
N GLU A 71 -11.69 2.49 4.40
CA GLU A 71 -11.31 2.35 3.00
C GLU A 71 -9.83 2.73 2.84
N LYS A 72 -9.10 1.91 2.08
CA LYS A 72 -7.71 2.14 1.72
C LYS A 72 -7.64 2.26 0.22
N THR A 73 -7.07 3.35 -0.26
CA THR A 73 -6.89 3.60 -1.70
C THR A 73 -5.44 3.39 -2.06
N TYR A 74 -5.22 2.64 -3.13
CA TYR A 74 -3.92 2.30 -3.67
C TYR A 74 -3.82 2.71 -5.13
N LEU A 75 -2.63 3.11 -5.55
CA LEU A 75 -2.22 3.09 -6.94
C LEU A 75 -1.42 1.81 -7.19
N ALA A 76 -1.89 1.00 -8.12
CA ALA A 76 -1.25 -0.24 -8.52
C ALA A 76 -0.82 -0.15 -9.98
N GLN A 77 0.48 -0.18 -10.24
CA GLN A 77 1.00 -0.40 -11.58
C GLN A 77 0.93 -1.91 -11.86
N VAL A 78 0.33 -2.30 -12.99
CA VAL A 78 0.11 -3.72 -13.34
C VAL A 78 0.65 -4.01 -14.74
N GLU A 79 1.11 -5.25 -14.97
CA GLU A 79 1.44 -5.71 -16.33
C GLU A 79 0.18 -5.83 -17.21
N GLY A 80 0.30 -5.42 -18.46
CA GLY A 80 -0.77 -5.47 -19.45
C GLY A 80 -1.82 -4.37 -19.25
N LEU A 81 -2.89 -4.46 -20.04
CA LEU A 81 -4.03 -3.54 -20.01
C LEU A 81 -5.28 -4.36 -19.66
N PRO A 82 -5.81 -4.27 -18.42
CA PRO A 82 -7.02 -4.97 -18.04
C PRO A 82 -8.22 -4.58 -18.89
N GLU A 83 -8.86 -5.56 -19.50
CA GLU A 83 -10.10 -5.34 -20.24
C GLU A 83 -11.28 -5.01 -19.30
N PRO A 84 -12.34 -4.35 -19.81
CA PRO A 84 -13.49 -3.95 -18.99
C PRO A 84 -14.11 -5.11 -18.17
N ASP A 85 -14.20 -6.31 -18.74
CA ASP A 85 -14.76 -7.49 -18.07
C ASP A 85 -13.88 -7.97 -16.90
N ALA A 86 -12.56 -7.89 -17.05
CA ALA A 86 -11.61 -8.22 -15.99
C ALA A 86 -11.73 -7.23 -14.81
N LEU A 87 -11.86 -5.93 -15.12
CA LEU A 87 -12.10 -4.90 -14.12
C LEU A 87 -13.46 -5.10 -13.43
N GLU A 88 -14.49 -5.52 -14.17
CA GLU A 88 -15.80 -5.78 -13.61
C GLU A 88 -15.82 -7.00 -12.67
N ALA A 89 -15.11 -8.07 -13.03
CA ALA A 89 -14.89 -9.20 -12.13
C ALA A 89 -14.16 -8.76 -10.85
N PHE A 90 -13.14 -7.91 -10.97
CA PHE A 90 -12.42 -7.36 -9.82
C PHE A 90 -13.37 -6.54 -8.91
N ARG A 91 -14.26 -5.72 -9.47
CA ARG A 91 -15.23 -4.92 -8.69
C ARG A 91 -16.23 -5.78 -7.92
N LYS A 92 -16.73 -6.85 -8.53
CA LYS A 92 -17.70 -7.78 -7.92
C LYS A 92 -17.08 -8.60 -6.78
N GLY A 93 -15.79 -8.87 -6.89
CA GLY A 93 -15.04 -9.69 -5.95
C GLY A 93 -14.56 -10.99 -6.60
N LEU A 94 -13.42 -11.48 -6.12
CA LEU A 94 -12.70 -12.60 -6.71
C LEU A 94 -12.57 -13.71 -5.67
N ASP A 95 -12.68 -14.96 -6.12
CA ASP A 95 -12.39 -16.10 -5.25
C ASP A 95 -10.87 -16.29 -5.14
N LEU A 96 -10.35 -16.07 -3.93
CA LEU A 96 -8.93 -16.23 -3.62
C LEU A 96 -8.76 -17.42 -2.66
N LYS A 97 -7.52 -17.86 -2.45
CA LYS A 97 -7.22 -19.00 -1.56
C LYS A 97 -7.75 -18.85 -0.12
N ASP A 98 -7.95 -17.63 0.35
CA ASP A 98 -8.51 -17.28 1.67
C ASP A 98 -9.98 -16.80 1.57
N GLY A 99 -10.68 -17.29 0.55
CA GLY A 99 -12.09 -17.06 0.26
C GLY A 99 -12.38 -15.79 -0.55
N LEU A 100 -13.65 -15.65 -0.90
CA LEU A 100 -14.18 -14.54 -1.70
C LEU A 100 -13.80 -13.18 -1.10
N THR A 101 -13.33 -12.26 -1.96
CA THR A 101 -13.12 -10.87 -1.57
C THR A 101 -14.44 -10.12 -1.52
N ARG A 102 -14.50 -9.08 -0.70
CA ARG A 102 -15.59 -8.11 -0.76
C ARG A 102 -15.55 -7.35 -2.09
N PRO A 103 -16.68 -6.74 -2.49
CA PRO A 103 -16.69 -5.78 -3.59
C PRO A 103 -15.65 -4.67 -3.37
N ALA A 104 -14.99 -4.30 -4.45
CA ALA A 104 -13.89 -3.34 -4.46
C ALA A 104 -14.12 -2.25 -5.49
N LYS A 105 -13.48 -1.10 -5.31
CA LYS A 105 -13.40 -0.07 -6.35
C LYS A 105 -12.14 -0.33 -7.18
N VAL A 106 -12.26 -0.28 -8.50
CA VAL A 106 -11.10 -0.25 -9.40
C VAL A 106 -11.41 0.55 -10.65
N THR A 107 -10.48 1.44 -10.99
CA THR A 107 -10.53 2.29 -12.18
C THR A 107 -9.12 2.42 -12.75
N GLN A 108 -8.98 2.34 -14.07
CA GLN A 108 -7.72 2.68 -14.74
C GLN A 108 -7.53 4.20 -14.71
N VAL A 109 -6.33 4.63 -14.34
CA VAL A 109 -5.97 6.04 -14.18
C VAL A 109 -4.62 6.31 -14.79
N GLU A 110 -4.33 7.57 -15.08
CA GLU A 110 -2.96 8.01 -15.30
C GLU A 110 -2.21 8.08 -13.96
N PRO A 111 -0.90 7.82 -13.92
CA PRO A 111 -0.11 8.08 -12.72
C PRO A 111 -0.18 9.57 -12.36
N PRO A 112 -0.18 9.94 -11.06
CA PRO A 112 -0.13 11.33 -10.64
C PRO A 112 1.08 12.05 -11.23
N GLU A 113 0.91 13.31 -11.60
CA GLU A 113 2.04 14.18 -11.93
C GLU A 113 3.03 14.24 -10.76
N GLY A 114 4.33 14.16 -11.07
CA GLY A 114 5.38 14.19 -10.03
C GLY A 114 5.49 12.92 -9.19
N LEU A 115 4.89 11.79 -9.61
CA LEU A 115 5.09 10.51 -8.94
C LEU A 115 6.59 10.15 -8.94
N TRP A 116 7.14 9.91 -7.75
CA TRP A 116 8.57 9.62 -7.58
C TRP A 116 8.99 8.30 -8.22
N ASP A 117 10.25 8.24 -8.64
CA ASP A 117 10.89 7.01 -9.08
C ASP A 117 11.07 6.00 -7.95
N ARG A 118 10.93 4.72 -8.26
CA ARG A 118 11.17 3.64 -7.30
C ARG A 118 12.65 3.22 -7.35
N ASP A 119 13.25 3.02 -6.18
CA ASP A 119 14.57 2.40 -6.05
C ASP A 119 14.49 1.03 -5.32
N PRO A 120 14.92 -0.09 -5.94
CA PRO A 120 15.30 -0.21 -7.35
C PRO A 120 14.08 -0.03 -8.27
N PRO A 121 14.28 0.31 -9.55
CA PRO A 121 13.20 0.51 -10.50
C PRO A 121 12.34 -0.75 -10.66
N VAL A 122 11.12 -0.55 -11.14
CA VAL A 122 10.21 -1.64 -11.52
C VAL A 122 10.90 -2.53 -12.55
N ARG A 123 10.86 -3.85 -12.31
CA ARG A 123 11.26 -4.83 -13.33
C ARG A 123 10.05 -5.04 -14.22
N TYR A 124 10.17 -4.69 -15.49
CA TYR A 124 9.14 -4.89 -16.50
C TYR A 124 9.74 -5.51 -17.76
N ARG A 125 8.89 -6.09 -18.59
CA ARG A 125 9.28 -6.61 -19.91
C ARG A 125 9.05 -5.50 -20.93
N LYS A 126 10.08 -5.08 -21.66
CA LYS A 126 10.00 -4.00 -22.66
C LYS A 126 8.91 -4.22 -23.73
N THR A 127 8.52 -5.48 -23.97
CA THR A 127 7.52 -5.87 -24.96
C THR A 127 6.10 -5.95 -24.41
N VAL A 128 5.91 -5.77 -23.10
CA VAL A 128 4.61 -5.86 -22.44
C VAL A 128 4.26 -4.46 -21.91
N PRO A 129 3.13 -3.86 -22.29
CA PRO A 129 2.70 -2.59 -21.74
C PRO A 129 2.39 -2.71 -20.25
N ASP A 130 2.32 -1.59 -19.55
CA ASP A 130 1.78 -1.51 -18.20
C ASP A 130 0.79 -0.34 -18.08
N CYS A 131 -0.06 -0.39 -17.06
CA CYS A 131 -0.95 0.71 -16.73
C CYS A 131 -1.12 0.87 -15.22
N TRP A 132 -1.74 1.96 -14.81
CA TRP A 132 -2.06 2.26 -13.42
C TRP A 132 -3.53 2.03 -13.13
N LEU A 133 -3.79 1.41 -11.99
CA LEU A 133 -5.12 1.21 -11.43
C LEU A 133 -5.22 1.93 -10.09
N GLU A 134 -6.27 2.72 -9.89
CA GLU A 134 -6.69 3.14 -8.56
C GLU A 134 -7.59 2.06 -7.96
N VAL A 135 -7.19 1.51 -6.81
CA VAL A 135 -7.88 0.41 -6.14
C VAL A 135 -8.32 0.84 -4.75
N GLY A 136 -9.63 0.79 -4.48
CA GLY A 136 -10.23 1.05 -3.17
C GLY A 136 -10.70 -0.22 -2.49
N LEU A 137 -10.13 -0.55 -1.32
CA LEU A 137 -10.49 -1.73 -0.53
C LEU A 137 -11.00 -1.35 0.87
N ARG A 138 -12.06 -2.04 1.33
CA ARG A 138 -12.62 -1.95 2.69
C ARG A 138 -12.33 -3.19 3.54
N GLU A 139 -11.33 -3.94 3.14
CA GLU A 139 -10.75 -5.08 3.86
C GLU A 139 -9.23 -5.08 3.67
N GLY A 140 -8.54 -5.93 4.42
CA GLY A 140 -7.08 -5.95 4.47
C GLY A 140 -6.53 -7.36 4.58
N LYS A 141 -6.93 -8.26 3.66
CA LYS A 141 -6.34 -9.60 3.60
C LYS A 141 -4.86 -9.50 3.18
N ASN A 142 -4.05 -10.50 3.53
CA ASN A 142 -2.61 -10.50 3.22
C ASN A 142 -2.39 -10.29 1.71
N ARG A 143 -1.58 -9.30 1.31
CA ARG A 143 -1.22 -9.01 -0.09
C ARG A 143 -2.42 -8.89 -1.05
N GLN A 144 -3.57 -8.46 -0.55
CA GLN A 144 -4.84 -8.59 -1.25
C GLN A 144 -4.85 -7.95 -2.65
N VAL A 145 -4.42 -6.69 -2.80
CA VAL A 145 -4.38 -6.01 -4.11
C VAL A 145 -3.60 -6.83 -5.12
N ARG A 146 -2.38 -7.26 -4.75
CA ARG A 146 -1.50 -8.04 -5.64
C ARG A 146 -2.10 -9.38 -6.05
N ARG A 147 -2.82 -10.04 -5.13
CA ARG A 147 -3.50 -11.31 -5.41
C ARG A 147 -4.70 -11.10 -6.32
N MET A 148 -5.48 -10.03 -6.11
CA MET A 148 -6.64 -9.71 -6.93
C MET A 148 -6.24 -9.34 -8.36
N THR A 149 -5.21 -8.50 -8.54
CA THR A 149 -4.75 -8.13 -9.88
C THR A 149 -4.13 -9.32 -10.61
N ALA A 150 -3.36 -10.17 -9.92
CA ALA A 150 -2.85 -11.42 -10.50
C ALA A 150 -3.97 -12.40 -10.88
N ALA A 151 -5.05 -12.48 -10.09
CA ALA A 151 -6.20 -13.34 -10.36
C ALA A 151 -6.96 -12.94 -11.64
N ILE A 152 -6.93 -11.66 -12.02
CA ILE A 152 -7.47 -11.18 -13.30
C ILE A 152 -6.42 -11.17 -14.43
N GLY A 153 -5.23 -11.75 -14.23
CA GLY A 153 -4.20 -11.88 -15.26
C GLY A 153 -3.20 -10.72 -15.36
N HIS A 154 -3.24 -9.75 -14.43
CA HIS A 154 -2.44 -8.52 -14.48
C HIS A 154 -1.59 -8.34 -13.21
N PRO A 155 -0.47 -9.07 -13.05
CA PRO A 155 0.36 -8.99 -11.84
C PRO A 155 0.80 -7.57 -11.50
N THR A 156 0.77 -7.23 -10.20
CA THR A 156 1.20 -5.90 -9.73
C THR A 156 2.73 -5.75 -9.77
N LEU A 157 3.18 -4.75 -10.50
CA LEU A 157 4.56 -4.31 -10.62
C LEU A 157 4.99 -3.37 -9.48
N ARG A 158 4.12 -2.41 -9.12
CA ARG A 158 4.33 -1.40 -8.09
C ARG A 158 3.03 -1.15 -7.34
N LEU A 159 3.11 -0.95 -6.02
CA LEU A 159 1.93 -0.74 -5.19
C LEU A 159 2.19 0.39 -4.20
N ILE A 160 1.40 1.45 -4.30
CA ILE A 160 1.52 2.66 -3.48
C ILE A 160 0.19 2.89 -2.77
N ARG A 161 0.17 2.85 -1.44
CA ARG A 161 -1.03 3.26 -0.69
C ARG A 161 -1.07 4.78 -0.61
N ILE A 162 -2.11 5.40 -1.17
CA ILE A 162 -2.21 6.87 -1.23
C ILE A 162 -3.19 7.45 -0.21
N ARG A 163 -4.10 6.62 0.33
CA ARG A 163 -5.12 7.07 1.30
C ARG A 163 -5.54 5.95 2.25
N ILE A 164 -5.83 6.32 3.50
CA ILE A 164 -6.51 5.50 4.51
C ILE A 164 -7.60 6.38 5.12
N GLY A 165 -8.88 6.09 4.88
CA GLY A 165 -9.98 6.94 5.34
C GLY A 165 -9.77 8.38 4.88
N ASP A 166 -9.73 9.31 5.83
CA ASP A 166 -9.55 10.75 5.57
C ASP A 166 -8.08 11.17 5.45
N TRP A 167 -7.12 10.28 5.76
CA TRP A 167 -5.70 10.57 5.68
C TRP A 167 -5.15 10.22 4.31
N SER A 168 -4.58 11.21 3.63
CA SER A 168 -3.95 11.06 2.32
C SER A 168 -2.46 11.38 2.34
N LEU A 169 -1.76 10.79 1.38
CA LEU A 169 -0.33 11.01 1.16
C LEU A 169 -0.02 12.45 0.74
N ASN A 170 -0.90 13.04 -0.09
CA ASN A 170 -0.71 14.38 -0.68
C ASN A 170 0.67 14.50 -1.35
N ASP A 171 1.37 15.59 -1.08
CA ASP A 171 2.69 15.98 -1.57
C ASP A 171 3.86 15.43 -0.72
N LEU A 172 3.58 14.54 0.24
CA LEU A 172 4.59 13.99 1.14
C LEU A 172 5.62 13.16 0.35
N ALA A 173 6.87 13.63 0.29
CA ALA A 173 7.94 12.96 -0.43
C ALA A 173 8.33 11.61 0.20
N PRO A 174 8.84 10.63 -0.58
CA PRO A 174 9.30 9.34 -0.05
C PRO A 174 10.31 9.49 1.07
N GLY A 175 10.16 8.70 2.12
CA GLY A 175 11.07 8.71 3.27
C GLY A 175 10.86 9.90 4.20
N THR A 176 9.88 10.77 3.92
CA THR A 176 9.51 11.88 4.81
C THR A 176 8.21 11.60 5.53
N TRP A 177 8.03 12.27 6.66
CA TRP A 177 6.82 12.20 7.48
C TRP A 177 6.35 13.60 7.87
N ARG A 178 5.07 13.69 8.25
CA ARG A 178 4.45 14.89 8.82
C ARG A 178 3.50 14.51 9.94
N GLU A 179 3.31 15.41 10.89
CA GLU A 179 2.21 15.30 11.85
C GLU A 179 0.86 15.48 11.15
N VAL A 180 -0.16 14.77 11.64
CA VAL A 180 -1.52 14.85 11.12
C VAL A 180 -2.53 14.95 12.26
N ALA A 181 -3.65 15.63 11.97
CA ALA A 181 -4.78 15.68 12.89
C ALA A 181 -5.44 14.30 13.05
N ARG A 182 -6.00 14.07 14.25
CA ARG A 182 -6.67 12.82 14.66
C ARG A 182 -8.09 12.69 14.13
#